data_AF-A0A939HEX2-F1
#
_entry.id   AF-A0A939HEX2-F1
#
_cell.length_a   1.000
_cell.length_b   1.000
_cell.length_c   1.000
_cell.angle_alpha   90.00
_cell.angle_beta   90.00
_cell.angle_gamma   90.00
#
_symmetry.space_group_name_H-M   'P 1'
#
loop_
_entity.id
_entity.type
_entity.pdbx_description
1 polymer ?
#
loop_
_entity_poly.entity_id
_entity_poly.type
_entity_poly.pdbx_seq_one_letter_code
_entity_poly.pdbx_strand_id
1 'polypeptide(L)'
;MARTLDAIISELDPGYAGSRTTAQNQINALPGETQSQLDGLKATAEQSHEDILGGARRRGLGFGGIPIGEQVKYDSTVFKPAVANLYSAQNARRSSLEESLNALYRDQRQQALGIQQTELSRDEQQRQFNENMAFQREQMARQEAEAARDRAAASTAGIGSYFGGGGGGTQAKSGGTAQMSQRGDKGFSFTDANGNAISAATFAKTKGIEFRALLDQMAKAGDKGAAQALGYVGNDFGVNNDKLRQEGRDVSNALYVDQTRKLLNALLW
;
A
#
# COMPACT_ATOMS: atom_id res chain seq x y z
N MET A 1 -13.45 9.63 -5.32
CA MET A 1 -13.29 9.71 -6.78
C MET A 1 -11.87 9.29 -7.10
N ALA A 2 -11.73 8.08 -7.63
CA ALA A 2 -10.47 7.48 -8.03
C ALA A 2 -9.77 8.35 -9.08
N ARG A 3 -8.45 8.45 -8.94
CA ARG A 3 -7.62 9.23 -9.86
C ARG A 3 -7.42 8.50 -11.18
N THR A 4 -7.09 9.26 -12.22
CA THR A 4 -6.73 8.69 -13.52
C THR A 4 -5.38 8.00 -13.45
N LEU A 5 -5.16 7.01 -14.32
CA LEU A 5 -3.90 6.28 -14.38
C LEU A 5 -2.70 7.23 -14.61
N ASP A 6 -2.86 8.24 -15.48
CA ASP A 6 -1.81 9.20 -15.79
C ASP A 6 -1.47 10.11 -14.59
N ALA A 7 -2.45 10.47 -13.78
CA ALA A 7 -2.21 11.24 -12.55
C ALA A 7 -1.40 10.43 -11.53
N ILE A 8 -1.68 9.14 -11.40
CA ILE A 8 -0.94 8.23 -10.52
C ILE A 8 0.48 8.01 -11.06
N ILE A 9 0.64 7.80 -12.37
CA ILE A 9 1.97 7.67 -13.00
C ILE A 9 2.80 8.93 -12.76
N SER A 10 2.21 10.12 -12.92
CA SER A 10 2.88 11.40 -12.66
C SER A 10 3.30 11.57 -11.19
N GLU A 11 2.53 11.04 -10.25
CA GLU A 11 2.88 11.06 -8.82
C GLU A 11 4.02 10.10 -8.49
N LEU A 12 4.08 8.94 -9.18
CA LEU A 12 5.17 7.98 -9.03
C LEU A 12 6.47 8.45 -9.71
N ASP A 13 6.37 9.39 -10.66
CA ASP A 13 7.49 9.79 -11.52
C ASP A 13 8.77 10.21 -10.77
N PRO A 14 8.72 11.01 -9.69
CA PRO A 14 9.90 11.38 -8.92
C PRO A 14 10.68 10.18 -8.35
N GLY A 15 9.99 9.07 -8.03
CA GLY A 15 10.62 7.85 -7.53
C GLY A 15 11.40 7.07 -8.60
N TYR A 16 11.02 7.20 -9.87
CA TYR A 16 11.64 6.49 -10.99
C TYR A 16 12.58 7.37 -11.84
N ALA A 17 12.41 8.70 -11.80
CA ALA A 17 13.13 9.64 -12.66
C ALA A 17 14.65 9.56 -12.52
N GLY A 18 15.16 9.38 -11.30
CA GLY A 18 16.60 9.24 -11.04
C GLY A 18 17.20 8.03 -11.75
N SER A 19 16.63 6.84 -11.53
CA SER A 19 17.09 5.59 -12.15
C SER A 19 17.02 5.64 -13.68
N ARG A 20 15.94 6.21 -14.23
CA ARG A 20 15.82 6.39 -15.69
C ARG A 20 16.90 7.32 -16.23
N THR A 21 17.15 8.44 -15.56
CA THR A 21 18.18 9.40 -15.96
C THR A 21 19.56 8.76 -15.91
N THR A 22 19.88 7.99 -14.88
CA THR A 22 21.15 7.26 -14.78
C THR A 22 21.32 6.27 -15.93
N ALA A 23 20.31 5.43 -16.21
CA ALA A 23 20.39 4.46 -17.30
C ALA A 23 20.51 5.15 -18.67
N GLN A 24 19.77 6.24 -18.90
CA GLN A 24 19.86 7.02 -20.13
C GLN A 24 21.24 7.67 -20.29
N ASN A 25 21.81 8.23 -19.21
CA ASN A 25 23.15 8.80 -19.23
C ASN A 25 24.22 7.75 -19.56
N GLN A 26 24.08 6.53 -19.02
CA GLN A 26 24.98 5.43 -19.34
C GLN A 26 24.86 5.01 -20.82
N ILE A 27 23.64 4.92 -21.36
CA ILE A 27 23.42 4.65 -22.80
C ILE A 27 24.09 5.73 -23.66
N ASN A 28 23.92 7.00 -23.29
CA ASN A 28 24.48 8.13 -24.04
C ASN A 28 26.01 8.19 -23.96
N ALA A 29 26.62 7.70 -22.87
CA ALA A 29 28.07 7.66 -22.70
C ALA A 29 28.76 6.49 -23.44
N LEU A 30 28.03 5.39 -23.71
CA LEU A 30 28.59 4.18 -24.33
C LEU A 30 29.36 4.43 -25.64
N PRO A 31 28.90 5.26 -26.59
CA PRO A 31 29.65 5.52 -27.82
C PRO A 31 31.02 6.15 -27.55
N GLY A 32 31.10 7.08 -26.60
CA GLY A 32 32.36 7.71 -26.21
C GLY A 32 33.32 6.70 -25.58
N GLU A 33 32.84 5.89 -24.63
CA GLU A 33 33.64 4.82 -24.02
C GLU A 33 34.15 3.81 -25.07
N THR A 34 33.28 3.42 -26.01
CA THR A 34 33.63 2.47 -27.08
C THR A 34 34.69 3.06 -28.00
N GLN A 35 34.55 4.34 -28.37
CA GLN A 35 35.51 5.02 -29.21
C GLN A 35 36.88 5.12 -28.53
N SER A 36 36.93 5.49 -27.24
CA SER A 36 38.19 5.54 -26.49
C SER A 36 38.87 4.16 -26.40
N GLN A 37 38.10 3.09 -26.23
CA GLN A 37 38.64 1.72 -26.23
C GLN A 37 39.15 1.31 -27.61
N LEU A 38 38.43 1.67 -28.68
CA LEU A 38 38.85 1.43 -30.05
C LEU A 38 40.16 2.16 -30.37
N ASP A 39 40.30 3.42 -29.94
CA ASP A 39 41.52 4.20 -30.18
C ASP A 39 42.71 3.62 -29.40
N GLY A 40 42.50 3.11 -28.18
CA GLY A 40 43.51 2.35 -27.45
C GLY A 40 43.92 1.05 -28.15
N LEU A 41 42.97 0.31 -28.72
CA LEU A 41 43.26 -0.89 -29.51
C LEU A 41 44.08 -0.55 -30.77
N LYS A 42 43.76 0.56 -31.44
CA LYS A 42 44.51 1.02 -32.64
C LYS A 42 45.94 1.40 -32.27
N ALA A 43 46.13 2.18 -31.21
CA ALA A 43 47.46 2.56 -30.73
C ALA A 43 48.29 1.31 -30.35
N THR A 44 47.65 0.30 -29.73
CA THR A 44 48.31 -0.98 -29.41
C THR A 44 48.71 -1.75 -30.67
N ALA A 45 47.87 -1.72 -31.72
CA ALA A 45 48.17 -2.34 -33.00
C ALA A 45 49.34 -1.62 -33.71
N GLU A 46 49.35 -0.29 -33.72
CA GLU A 46 50.44 0.53 -34.27
C GLU A 46 51.77 0.23 -33.57
N GLN A 47 51.78 0.20 -32.23
CA GLN A 47 52.97 -0.18 -31.47
C GLN A 47 53.45 -1.60 -31.80
N SER A 48 52.52 -2.55 -31.95
CA SER A 48 52.85 -3.93 -32.31
C SER A 48 53.43 -4.01 -33.74
N HIS A 49 52.95 -3.17 -34.66
CA HIS A 49 53.50 -3.08 -36.02
C HIS A 49 54.92 -2.50 -36.00
N GLU A 50 55.21 -1.51 -35.17
CA GLU A 50 56.57 -0.98 -34.97
C GLU A 50 57.51 -2.04 -34.39
N ASP A 51 57.06 -2.83 -33.42
CA ASP A 51 57.84 -3.92 -32.84
C ASP A 51 58.14 -5.02 -33.87
N ILE A 52 57.17 -5.37 -34.71
CA ILE A 52 57.34 -6.29 -35.85
C ILE A 52 58.38 -5.73 -36.83
N LEU A 53 58.29 -4.44 -37.17
CA LEU A 53 59.25 -3.77 -38.05
C LEU A 53 60.66 -3.75 -37.46
N GLY A 54 60.80 -3.40 -36.17
CA GLY A 54 62.07 -3.40 -35.46
C GLY A 54 62.68 -4.80 -35.34
N GLY A 55 61.83 -5.81 -35.10
CA GLY A 55 62.22 -7.22 -35.12
C GLY A 55 62.74 -7.66 -36.50
N ALA A 56 62.02 -7.32 -37.58
CA ALA A 56 62.45 -7.63 -38.94
C ALA A 56 63.79 -6.97 -39.30
N ARG A 57 63.99 -5.69 -38.94
CA ARG A 57 65.27 -4.99 -39.11
C ARG A 57 66.42 -5.69 -38.38
N ARG A 58 66.21 -6.09 -37.11
CA ARG A 58 67.20 -6.85 -36.32
C ARG A 58 67.53 -8.22 -36.93
N ARG A 59 66.57 -8.88 -37.58
CA ARG A 59 66.76 -10.16 -38.29
C ARG A 59 67.49 -10.01 -39.63
N GLY A 60 67.95 -8.81 -40.00
CA GLY A 60 68.62 -8.56 -41.28
C GLY A 60 67.66 -8.54 -42.48
N LEU A 61 66.33 -8.60 -42.24
CA LEU A 61 65.30 -8.55 -43.28
C LEU A 61 65.05 -7.12 -43.81
N GLY A 62 65.78 -6.11 -43.31
CA GLY A 62 65.63 -4.70 -43.67
C GLY A 62 65.84 -4.38 -45.16
N PHE A 63 66.48 -5.27 -45.93
CA PHE A 63 66.68 -5.12 -47.38
C PHE A 63 65.71 -5.98 -48.24
N GLY A 64 64.91 -6.87 -47.64
CA GLY A 64 64.12 -7.87 -48.36
C GLY A 64 62.61 -7.60 -48.45
N GLY A 65 62.07 -6.65 -47.67
CA GLY A 65 60.66 -6.25 -47.75
C GLY A 65 60.03 -5.94 -46.39
N ILE A 66 59.01 -5.08 -46.40
CA ILE A 66 58.18 -4.78 -45.22
C ILE A 66 57.52 -6.10 -44.75
N PRO A 67 57.52 -6.43 -43.45
CA PRO A 67 56.93 -7.66 -42.89
C PRO A 67 55.38 -7.62 -42.89
N ILE A 68 54.78 -7.39 -44.05
CA ILE A 68 53.32 -7.28 -44.25
C ILE A 68 52.62 -8.55 -43.76
N GLY A 69 53.20 -9.74 -43.98
CA GLY A 69 52.61 -11.00 -43.51
C GLY A 69 52.47 -11.08 -41.98
N GLU A 70 53.45 -10.58 -41.22
CA GLU A 70 53.38 -10.55 -39.75
C GLU A 70 52.35 -9.53 -39.25
N GLN A 71 52.29 -8.35 -39.88
CA GLN A 71 51.28 -7.32 -39.58
C GLN A 71 49.86 -7.83 -39.87
N VAL A 72 49.63 -8.43 -41.04
CA VAL A 72 48.31 -9.00 -41.42
C VAL A 72 47.92 -10.14 -40.49
N LYS A 73 48.89 -10.96 -40.06
CA LYS A 73 48.64 -12.01 -39.07
C LYS A 73 48.18 -11.40 -37.75
N TYR A 74 48.90 -10.41 -37.22
CA TYR A 74 48.50 -9.71 -36.00
C TYR A 74 47.10 -9.09 -36.13
N ASP A 75 46.83 -8.38 -37.24
CA ASP A 75 45.55 -7.73 -37.47
C ASP A 75 44.39 -8.73 -37.50
N SER A 76 44.59 -9.87 -38.16
CA SER A 76 43.55 -10.90 -38.30
C SER A 76 43.35 -11.74 -37.03
N THR A 77 44.41 -12.03 -36.27
CA THR A 77 44.32 -12.92 -35.10
C THR A 77 44.13 -12.20 -33.77
N VAL A 78 44.53 -10.93 -33.68
CA VAL A 78 44.51 -10.16 -32.43
C VAL A 78 43.58 -8.95 -32.54
N PHE A 79 43.90 -8.01 -33.43
CA PHE A 79 43.22 -6.71 -33.46
C PHE A 79 41.76 -6.82 -33.89
N LYS A 80 41.46 -7.44 -35.05
CA LYS A 80 40.08 -7.56 -35.55
C LYS A 80 39.16 -8.34 -34.60
N PRO A 81 39.58 -9.49 -34.02
CA PRO A 81 38.80 -10.16 -33.00
C PRO A 81 38.57 -9.30 -31.75
N ALA A 82 39.57 -8.56 -31.29
CA ALA A 82 39.41 -7.64 -30.15
C ALA A 82 38.39 -6.53 -30.44
N VAL A 83 38.43 -5.94 -31.64
CA VAL A 83 37.45 -4.95 -32.09
C VAL A 83 36.05 -5.56 -32.19
N ALA A 84 35.90 -6.77 -32.71
CA ALA A 84 34.61 -7.46 -32.77
C ALA A 84 34.04 -7.72 -31.36
N ASN A 85 34.88 -8.18 -30.43
CA ASN A 85 34.50 -8.41 -29.04
C ASN A 85 34.09 -7.10 -28.35
N LEU A 86 34.78 -6.00 -28.62
CA LEU A 86 34.45 -4.66 -28.11
C LEU A 86 33.03 -4.25 -28.52
N TYR A 87 32.70 -4.33 -29.82
CA TYR A 87 31.36 -4.00 -30.30
C TYR A 87 30.29 -4.97 -29.79
N SER A 88 30.60 -6.25 -29.67
CA SER A 88 29.68 -7.23 -29.07
C SER A 88 29.38 -6.89 -27.61
N ALA A 89 30.40 -6.54 -26.82
CA ALA A 89 30.25 -6.14 -25.43
C ALA A 89 29.46 -4.83 -25.29
N GLN A 90 29.71 -3.85 -26.17
CA GLN A 90 28.94 -2.61 -26.24
C GLN A 90 27.45 -2.91 -26.49
N ASN A 91 27.13 -3.72 -27.50
CA ASN A 91 25.75 -4.05 -27.83
C ASN A 91 25.05 -4.77 -26.67
N ALA A 92 25.72 -5.74 -26.03
CA ALA A 92 25.18 -6.43 -24.87
C ALA A 92 24.89 -5.46 -23.70
N ARG A 93 25.82 -4.54 -23.40
CA ARG A 93 25.65 -3.53 -22.35
C ARG A 93 24.52 -2.56 -22.68
N ARG A 94 24.41 -2.13 -23.93
CA ARG A 94 23.32 -1.27 -24.40
C ARG A 94 21.97 -1.96 -24.26
N SER A 95 21.82 -3.18 -24.76
CA SER A 95 20.57 -3.95 -24.64
C SER A 95 20.16 -4.17 -23.19
N SER A 96 21.12 -4.45 -22.30
CA SER A 96 20.88 -4.60 -20.87
C SER A 96 20.36 -3.31 -20.22
N LEU A 97 20.92 -2.15 -20.58
CA LEU A 97 20.46 -0.85 -20.09
C LEU A 97 19.06 -0.48 -20.64
N GLU A 98 18.81 -0.76 -21.92
CA GLU A 98 17.49 -0.55 -22.54
C GLU A 98 16.43 -1.47 -21.91
N GLU A 99 16.76 -2.72 -21.61
CA GLU A 99 15.87 -3.64 -20.90
C GLU A 99 15.57 -3.18 -19.46
N SER A 100 16.58 -2.68 -18.74
CA SER A 100 16.41 -2.08 -17.41
C SER A 100 15.48 -0.86 -17.46
N LEU A 101 15.64 0.03 -18.44
CA LEU A 101 14.71 1.16 -18.66
C LEU A 101 13.27 0.68 -18.90
N ASN A 102 13.09 -0.32 -19.76
CA ASN A 102 11.78 -0.89 -20.04
C ASN A 102 11.19 -1.60 -18.82
N ALA A 103 12.01 -2.20 -17.95
CA ALA A 103 11.57 -2.76 -16.69
C ALA A 103 11.05 -1.66 -15.73
N LEU A 104 11.77 -0.55 -15.60
CA LEU A 104 11.33 0.60 -14.79
C LEU A 104 9.99 1.17 -15.27
N TYR A 105 9.79 1.32 -16.57
CA TYR A 105 8.51 1.78 -17.12
C TYR A 105 7.36 0.79 -16.88
N ARG A 106 7.63 -0.52 -16.98
CA ARG A 106 6.64 -1.57 -16.69
C ARG A 106 6.26 -1.56 -15.22
N ASP A 107 7.25 -1.48 -14.32
CA ASP A 107 7.05 -1.45 -12.87
C ASP A 107 6.23 -0.24 -12.44
N GLN A 108 6.58 0.97 -12.93
CA GLN A 108 5.81 2.18 -12.67
C GLN A 108 4.34 2.04 -13.10
N ARG A 109 4.08 1.48 -14.29
CA ARG A 109 2.69 1.25 -14.76
C ARG A 109 1.97 0.19 -13.93
N GLN A 110 2.64 -0.90 -13.57
CA GLN A 110 2.04 -1.96 -12.73
C GLN A 110 1.66 -1.43 -11.35
N GLN A 111 2.54 -0.64 -10.73
CA GLN A 111 2.24 0.01 -9.46
C GLN A 111 1.07 0.99 -9.60
N ALA A 112 1.05 1.80 -10.67
CA ALA A 112 -0.05 2.73 -10.93
C ALA A 112 -1.39 2.02 -11.12
N LEU A 113 -1.41 0.90 -11.85
CA LEU A 113 -2.60 0.06 -12.03
C LEU A 113 -3.09 -0.53 -10.69
N GLY A 114 -2.17 -0.99 -9.84
CA GLY A 114 -2.52 -1.50 -8.51
C GLY A 114 -3.16 -0.43 -7.61
N ILE A 115 -2.61 0.79 -7.63
CA ILE A 115 -3.18 1.93 -6.90
C ILE A 115 -4.56 2.27 -7.45
N GLN A 116 -4.71 2.39 -8.77
CA GLN A 116 -5.98 2.72 -9.41
C GLN A 116 -7.08 1.70 -9.06
N GLN A 117 -6.77 0.40 -9.13
CA GLN A 117 -7.73 -0.65 -8.80
C GLN A 117 -8.14 -0.62 -7.32
N THR A 118 -7.20 -0.28 -6.43
CA THR A 118 -7.48 -0.09 -5.00
C THR A 118 -8.39 1.12 -4.76
N GLU A 119 -8.14 2.23 -5.45
CA GLU A 119 -8.98 3.44 -5.36
C GLU A 119 -10.39 3.20 -5.89
N LEU A 120 -10.53 2.53 -7.05
CA LEU A 120 -11.83 2.16 -7.61
C LEU A 120 -12.62 1.26 -6.67
N SER A 121 -11.97 0.23 -6.12
CA SER A 121 -12.60 -0.69 -5.16
C SER A 121 -13.08 0.05 -3.90
N ARG A 122 -12.31 1.02 -3.41
CA ARG A 122 -12.68 1.85 -2.25
C ARG A 122 -13.88 2.74 -2.57
N ASP A 123 -13.89 3.38 -3.74
CA ASP A 123 -14.98 4.23 -4.20
C ASP A 123 -16.28 3.45 -4.40
N GLU A 124 -16.20 2.21 -4.90
CA GLU A 124 -17.36 1.32 -5.05
C GLU A 124 -17.92 0.88 -3.71
N GLN A 125 -17.07 0.47 -2.76
CA GLN A 125 -17.50 0.12 -1.39
C GLN A 125 -18.18 1.30 -0.70
N GLN A 126 -17.64 2.51 -0.87
CA GLN A 126 -18.23 3.70 -0.27
C GLN A 126 -19.57 4.06 -0.91
N ARG A 127 -19.72 3.86 -2.23
CA ARG A 127 -21.02 4.01 -2.91
C ARG A 127 -22.05 3.01 -2.39
N GLN A 128 -21.71 1.72 -2.32
CA GLN A 128 -22.61 0.69 -1.80
C GLN A 128 -23.01 0.96 -0.33
N PHE A 129 -22.07 1.40 0.49
CA PHE A 129 -22.36 1.79 1.87
C PHE A 129 -23.34 2.95 1.94
N ASN A 130 -23.13 4.00 1.15
CA ASN A 130 -24.02 5.16 1.10
C ASN A 130 -25.42 4.79 0.58
N GLU A 131 -25.51 3.95 -0.45
CA GLU A 131 -26.77 3.44 -1.00
C GLU A 131 -27.53 2.59 0.02
N ASN A 132 -26.85 1.67 0.72
CA ASN A 132 -27.46 0.85 1.78
C ASN A 132 -27.97 1.71 2.93
N MET A 133 -27.21 2.72 3.34
CA MET A 133 -27.63 3.64 4.39
C MET A 133 -28.84 4.49 3.95
N ALA A 134 -28.84 4.97 2.71
CA ALA A 134 -29.98 5.70 2.14
C ALA A 134 -31.24 4.83 2.10
N PHE A 135 -31.13 3.58 1.65
CA PHE A 135 -32.23 2.62 1.63
C PHE A 135 -32.78 2.32 3.02
N GLN A 136 -31.90 2.16 4.02
CA GLN A 136 -32.33 1.95 5.41
C GLN A 136 -33.03 3.17 6.00
N ARG A 137 -32.54 4.38 5.72
CA ARG A 137 -33.22 5.63 6.12
C ARG A 137 -34.60 5.74 5.48
N GLU A 138 -34.73 5.36 4.20
CA GLU A 138 -36.02 5.40 3.51
C GLU A 138 -37.02 4.39 4.11
N GLN A 139 -36.56 3.18 4.45
CA GLN A 139 -37.41 2.19 5.13
C GLN A 139 -37.88 2.69 6.50
N MET A 140 -36.99 3.28 7.31
CA MET A 140 -37.38 3.85 8.60
C MET A 140 -38.36 5.02 8.43
N ALA A 141 -38.12 5.91 7.46
CA ALA A 141 -39.03 7.01 7.16
C ALA A 141 -40.42 6.53 6.73
N ARG A 142 -40.51 5.43 5.98
CA ARG A 142 -41.81 4.80 5.62
C ARG A 142 -42.51 4.22 6.84
N GLN A 143 -41.81 3.46 7.69
CA GLN A 143 -42.38 2.92 8.93
C GLN A 143 -42.86 4.03 9.88
N GLU A 144 -42.09 5.12 9.99
CA GLU A 144 -42.47 6.26 10.83
C GLU A 144 -43.68 7.00 10.25
N ALA A 145 -43.78 7.16 8.92
CA ALA A 145 -44.94 7.74 8.27
C ALA A 145 -46.20 6.89 8.43
N GLU A 146 -46.08 5.56 8.38
CA GLU A 146 -47.18 4.63 8.64
C GLU A 146 -47.63 4.70 10.12
N ALA A 147 -46.68 4.64 11.06
CA ALA A 147 -46.99 4.76 12.49
C ALA A 147 -47.60 6.13 12.85
N ALA A 148 -47.20 7.21 12.17
CA ALA A 148 -47.81 8.53 12.33
C ALA A 148 -49.25 8.58 11.81
N ARG A 149 -49.55 7.92 10.68
CA ARG A 149 -50.91 7.77 10.15
C ARG A 149 -51.79 6.95 11.09
N ASP A 150 -51.27 5.85 11.64
CA ASP A 150 -52.01 5.02 12.59
C ASP A 150 -52.30 5.77 13.90
N ARG A 151 -51.37 6.57 14.41
CA ARG A 151 -51.62 7.45 15.57
C ARG A 151 -52.67 8.53 15.29
N ALA A 152 -52.69 9.10 14.09
CA ALA A 152 -53.70 10.08 13.69
C ALA A 152 -55.09 9.45 13.50
N ALA A 153 -55.16 8.20 13.02
CA ALA A 153 -56.40 7.44 12.96
C ALA A 153 -56.91 7.06 14.36
N ALA A 154 -56.01 6.64 15.27
CA ALA A 154 -56.35 6.30 16.65
C ALA A 154 -56.78 7.53 17.49
N SER A 155 -56.24 8.73 17.23
CA SER A 155 -56.69 9.96 17.90
C SER A 155 -58.06 10.45 17.44
N THR A 156 -58.52 10.01 16.27
CA THR A 156 -59.86 10.33 15.75
C THR A 156 -60.95 9.38 16.30
N ALA A 157 -60.58 8.19 16.77
CA ALA A 157 -61.50 7.23 17.41
C ALA A 157 -61.63 7.41 18.95
N GLY A 158 -60.92 8.37 19.54
CA GLY A 158 -60.77 8.52 21.00
C GLY A 158 -61.34 9.80 21.63
N ILE A 159 -62.17 10.60 20.93
CA ILE A 159 -62.77 11.83 21.48
C ILE A 159 -64.07 11.51 22.27
N GLY A 160 -64.00 10.52 23.17
CA GLY A 160 -65.21 10.02 23.83
C GLY A 160 -64.96 9.13 25.04
N SER A 161 -63.99 9.46 25.90
CA SER A 161 -63.96 8.84 27.23
C SER A 161 -63.35 9.77 28.28
N TYR A 162 -64.25 10.59 28.82
CA TYR A 162 -64.36 11.09 30.18
C TYR A 162 -63.31 10.64 31.22
N PHE A 163 -62.74 11.63 31.91
CA PHE A 163 -62.73 11.76 33.38
C PHE A 163 -62.35 10.52 34.23
N GLY A 164 -61.12 10.56 34.77
CA GLY A 164 -60.65 9.72 35.88
C GLY A 164 -59.13 9.57 35.77
N GLY A 165 -58.28 10.28 36.50
CA GLY A 165 -58.35 10.47 37.94
C GLY A 165 -57.36 9.52 38.60
N GLY A 166 -56.11 9.97 38.77
CA GLY A 166 -55.19 9.47 39.79
C GLY A 166 -54.37 8.23 39.43
N GLY A 167 -53.06 8.33 39.58
CA GLY A 167 -52.17 7.17 39.54
C GLY A 167 -50.76 7.53 39.10
N GLY A 168 -50.10 8.36 39.91
CA GLY A 168 -48.69 8.67 39.73
C GLY A 168 -47.85 7.40 39.67
N GLY A 169 -47.13 7.26 38.57
CA GLY A 169 -46.12 6.25 38.35
C GLY A 169 -45.06 6.80 37.40
N THR A 170 -44.68 8.06 37.58
CA THR A 170 -43.41 8.61 37.12
C THR A 170 -42.30 7.69 37.63
N GLN A 171 -41.86 6.76 36.79
CA GLN A 171 -40.54 6.16 36.94
C GLN A 171 -39.56 7.32 36.91
N ALA A 172 -39.00 7.57 38.09
CA ALA A 172 -38.04 8.61 38.35
C ALA A 172 -36.96 8.55 37.27
N LYS A 173 -36.79 9.68 36.56
CA LYS A 173 -35.49 10.11 36.02
C LYS A 173 -34.53 10.22 37.19
N SER A 174 -34.02 9.08 37.64
CA SER A 174 -32.81 8.98 38.42
C SER A 174 -31.68 9.48 37.54
N GLY A 175 -30.83 10.38 38.06
CA GLY A 175 -29.65 10.92 37.38
C GLY A 175 -28.66 9.81 37.02
N GLY A 176 -28.97 9.08 35.95
CA GLY A 176 -28.39 7.80 35.63
C GLY A 176 -27.01 7.95 35.03
N THR A 177 -26.00 7.51 35.75
CA THR A 177 -24.68 7.25 35.15
C THR A 177 -24.82 6.25 34.00
N ALA A 178 -23.94 6.33 32.98
CA ALA A 178 -23.96 5.44 31.82
C ALA A 178 -24.16 3.96 32.20
N GLN A 179 -24.89 3.20 31.39
CA GLN A 179 -25.27 1.81 31.69
C GLN A 179 -24.63 0.84 30.70
N MET A 180 -24.28 -0.35 31.21
CA MET A 180 -23.77 -1.48 30.43
C MET A 180 -24.77 -2.62 30.58
N SER A 181 -25.20 -3.19 29.46
CA SER A 181 -26.10 -4.34 29.43
C SER A 181 -25.52 -5.46 28.56
N GLN A 182 -25.65 -6.70 29.02
CA GLN A 182 -25.26 -7.87 28.25
C GLN A 182 -26.43 -8.33 27.39
N ARG A 183 -26.18 -8.49 26.09
CA ARG A 183 -27.13 -8.95 25.10
C ARG A 183 -27.15 -10.49 25.05
N GLY A 184 -28.20 -11.07 24.47
CA GLY A 184 -28.38 -12.53 24.38
C GLY A 184 -27.30 -13.27 23.58
N ASP A 185 -26.57 -12.55 22.72
CA ASP A 185 -25.41 -13.04 21.97
C ASP A 185 -24.09 -13.03 22.77
N LYS A 186 -24.17 -12.70 24.08
CA LYS A 186 -23.04 -12.46 25.00
C LYS A 186 -22.21 -11.21 24.68
N GLY A 187 -22.62 -10.40 23.70
CA GLY A 187 -22.03 -9.08 23.47
C GLY A 187 -22.58 -8.04 24.44
N PHE A 188 -21.93 -6.88 24.52
CA PHE A 188 -22.39 -5.78 25.37
C PHE A 188 -22.90 -4.59 24.56
N SER A 189 -23.90 -3.91 25.10
CA SER A 189 -24.38 -2.60 24.63
C SER A 189 -24.22 -1.57 25.74
N PHE A 190 -23.81 -0.36 25.38
CA PHE A 190 -23.63 0.75 26.32
C PHE A 190 -24.60 1.86 25.98
N THR A 191 -25.20 2.45 27.00
CA THR A 191 -26.07 3.62 26.85
C THR A 191 -25.64 4.76 27.75
N ASP A 192 -25.80 5.99 27.28
CA ASP A 192 -25.60 7.19 28.10
C ASP A 192 -26.74 7.39 29.12
N ALA A 193 -26.64 8.47 29.89
CA ALA A 193 -27.66 8.87 30.87
C ALA A 193 -29.05 9.13 30.26
N ASN A 194 -29.10 9.35 28.94
CA ASN A 194 -30.30 9.68 28.18
C ASN A 194 -30.84 8.45 27.43
N GLY A 195 -30.20 7.28 27.54
CA GLY A 195 -30.58 6.06 26.84
C GLY A 195 -30.03 5.93 25.40
N ASN A 196 -29.18 6.85 24.95
CA ASN A 196 -28.56 6.78 23.63
C ASN A 196 -27.44 5.76 23.61
N ALA A 197 -27.30 5.01 22.52
CA ALA A 197 -26.19 4.08 22.33
C ALA A 197 -24.84 4.84 22.31
N ILE A 198 -23.89 4.37 23.09
CA ILE A 198 -22.52 4.89 23.14
C ILE A 198 -21.51 3.75 22.93
N SER A 199 -20.29 4.11 22.55
CA SER A 199 -19.19 3.14 22.43
C SER A 199 -18.71 2.67 23.82
N ALA A 200 -18.04 1.51 23.85
CA ALA A 200 -17.37 1.00 25.05
C ALA A 200 -16.29 1.97 25.57
N ALA A 201 -15.59 2.66 24.66
CA ALA A 201 -14.56 3.63 25.03
C ALA A 201 -15.16 4.88 25.69
N THR A 202 -16.29 5.35 25.16
CA THR A 202 -17.05 6.46 25.76
C THR A 202 -17.57 6.07 27.13
N PHE A 203 -18.10 4.85 27.29
CA PHE A 203 -18.56 4.34 28.58
C PHE A 203 -17.43 4.26 29.62
N ALA A 204 -16.27 3.71 29.24
CA ALA A 204 -15.08 3.62 30.10
C ALA A 204 -14.65 5.00 30.60
N LYS A 205 -14.58 5.97 29.68
CA LYS A 205 -14.22 7.37 29.99
C LYS A 205 -15.23 8.04 30.91
N THR A 206 -16.53 7.84 30.69
CA THR A 206 -17.59 8.41 31.54
C THR A 206 -17.61 7.80 32.94
N LYS A 207 -17.18 6.55 33.10
CA LYS A 207 -17.11 5.85 34.39
C LYS A 207 -15.76 5.99 35.10
N GLY A 208 -14.76 6.56 34.44
CA GLY A 208 -13.39 6.63 34.97
C GLY A 208 -12.75 5.25 35.15
N ILE A 209 -13.17 4.26 34.35
CA ILE A 209 -12.61 2.90 34.37
C ILE A 209 -11.61 2.78 33.22
N GLU A 210 -10.47 2.15 33.49
CA GLU A 210 -9.49 1.84 32.45
C GLU A 210 -10.12 1.00 31.34
N PHE A 211 -9.96 1.41 30.08
CA PHE A 211 -10.62 0.77 28.95
C PHE A 211 -10.23 -0.72 28.83
N ARG A 212 -8.98 -1.06 29.15
CA ARG A 212 -8.53 -2.46 29.20
C ARG A 212 -9.20 -3.26 30.32
N ALA A 213 -9.46 -2.64 31.48
CA ALA A 213 -10.15 -3.31 32.59
C ALA A 213 -11.63 -3.57 32.23
N LEU A 214 -12.27 -2.65 31.52
CA LEU A 214 -13.61 -2.86 30.97
C LEU A 214 -13.64 -4.02 29.97
N LEU A 215 -12.68 -4.06 29.04
CA LEU A 215 -12.57 -5.16 28.07
C LEU A 215 -12.29 -6.51 28.74
N ASP A 216 -11.46 -6.55 29.80
CA ASP A 216 -11.20 -7.76 30.59
C ASP A 216 -12.47 -8.28 31.28
N GLN A 217 -13.27 -7.37 31.83
CA GLN A 217 -14.57 -7.71 32.43
C GLN A 217 -15.54 -8.27 31.38
N MET A 218 -15.63 -7.67 30.21
CA MET A 218 -16.50 -8.13 29.12
C MET A 218 -16.05 -9.49 28.56
N ALA A 219 -14.74 -9.69 28.38
CA ALA A 219 -14.16 -10.95 27.91
C ALA A 219 -14.43 -12.09 28.91
N LYS A 220 -14.25 -11.85 30.21
CA LYS A 220 -14.59 -12.81 31.28
C LYS A 220 -16.08 -13.14 31.31
N ALA A 221 -16.94 -12.18 30.97
CA ALA A 221 -18.37 -12.37 30.84
C ALA A 221 -18.80 -13.06 29.53
N GLY A 222 -17.85 -13.39 28.64
CA GLY A 222 -18.07 -14.19 27.44
C GLY A 222 -18.16 -13.40 26.13
N ASP A 223 -17.81 -12.11 26.13
CA ASP A 223 -17.74 -11.31 24.91
C ASP A 223 -16.49 -11.65 24.10
N LYS A 224 -16.70 -12.31 22.95
CA LYS A 224 -15.63 -12.72 22.04
C LYS A 224 -14.92 -11.54 21.38
N GLY A 225 -15.63 -10.44 21.12
CA GLY A 225 -15.05 -9.22 20.55
C GLY A 225 -14.15 -8.51 21.55
N ALA A 226 -14.55 -8.47 22.82
CA ALA A 226 -13.71 -7.92 23.90
C ALA A 226 -12.46 -8.78 24.16
N ALA A 227 -12.59 -10.11 24.11
CA ALA A 227 -11.46 -11.04 24.25
C ALA A 227 -10.42 -10.85 23.12
N GLN A 228 -10.88 -10.61 21.90
CA GLN A 228 -9.99 -10.27 20.78
C GLN A 228 -9.34 -8.89 20.98
N ALA A 229 -10.08 -7.88 21.43
CA ALA A 229 -9.56 -6.53 21.66
C ALA A 229 -8.48 -6.48 22.77
N LEU A 230 -8.57 -7.30 23.81
CA LEU A 230 -7.55 -7.40 24.88
C LEU A 230 -6.15 -7.77 24.39
N GLY A 231 -6.05 -8.47 23.26
CA GLY A 231 -4.79 -8.80 22.61
C GLY A 231 -4.04 -7.59 22.08
N TYR A 232 -4.76 -6.51 21.74
CA TYR A 232 -4.25 -5.40 20.93
C TYR A 232 -4.27 -4.03 21.63
N VAL A 233 -5.07 -3.87 22.69
CA VAL A 233 -5.23 -2.60 23.41
C VAL A 233 -4.24 -2.52 24.58
N GLY A 234 -3.40 -1.47 24.65
CA GLY A 234 -2.54 -1.15 25.79
C GLY A 234 -3.36 -0.66 27.01
N ASN A 235 -2.70 -0.33 28.12
CA ASN A 235 -3.42 0.13 29.32
C ASN A 235 -4.13 1.48 29.09
N ASP A 236 -3.59 2.37 28.24
CA ASP A 236 -3.99 3.79 28.19
C ASP A 236 -4.58 4.20 26.82
N PHE A 237 -5.64 3.54 26.36
CA PHE A 237 -6.32 3.82 25.07
C PHE A 237 -5.45 3.74 23.79
N GLY A 238 -4.15 3.47 23.92
CA GLY A 238 -3.20 3.29 22.83
C GLY A 238 -3.05 1.83 22.42
N VAL A 239 -2.65 1.61 21.17
CA VAL A 239 -2.30 0.29 20.63
C VAL A 239 -0.96 -0.15 21.20
N ASN A 240 -0.86 -1.40 21.67
CA ASN A 240 0.42 -1.94 22.17
C ASN A 240 1.36 -2.27 21.00
N ASN A 241 2.20 -1.29 20.63
CA ASN A 241 3.13 -1.37 19.49
C ASN A 241 4.16 -2.49 19.59
N ASP A 242 4.47 -2.98 20.80
CA ASP A 242 5.49 -4.02 20.99
C ASP A 242 5.00 -5.40 20.57
N LYS A 243 3.69 -5.67 20.67
CA LYS A 243 3.09 -6.92 20.19
C LYS A 243 2.88 -6.94 18.68
N LEU A 244 2.51 -5.81 18.07
CA LEU A 244 2.45 -5.66 16.61
C LEU A 244 3.81 -5.87 15.94
N ARG A 245 4.91 -5.50 16.62
CA ARG A 245 6.28 -5.72 16.14
C ARG A 245 6.80 -7.14 16.38
N GLN A 246 6.23 -7.89 17.32
CA GLN A 246 6.56 -9.31 17.51
C GLN A 246 5.88 -10.19 16.45
N GLU A 247 4.59 -9.97 16.14
CA GLU A 247 3.92 -10.71 15.05
C GLU A 247 4.43 -10.32 13.65
N GLY A 248 4.91 -9.09 13.47
CA GLY A 248 5.51 -8.64 12.21
C GLY A 248 6.88 -9.24 11.89
N ARG A 249 7.54 -9.94 12.84
CA ARG A 249 8.80 -10.64 12.58
C ARG A 249 8.61 -12.08 12.12
N ASP A 250 7.50 -12.73 12.47
CA ASP A 250 7.34 -14.17 12.25
C ASP A 250 6.38 -14.56 11.12
N VAL A 251 5.69 -13.61 10.45
CA VAL A 251 4.83 -14.03 9.33
C VAL A 251 4.81 -13.03 8.17
N SER A 252 5.26 -13.51 7.01
CA SER A 252 5.02 -12.98 5.68
C SER A 252 3.53 -13.00 5.30
N ASN A 253 2.67 -12.27 6.03
CA ASN A 253 1.24 -12.17 5.71
C ASN A 253 0.69 -10.78 6.04
N ALA A 254 0.95 -9.82 5.14
CA ALA A 254 0.39 -8.47 5.17
C ALA A 254 -1.15 -8.45 5.10
N LEU A 255 -1.79 -9.54 4.68
CA LEU A 255 -3.26 -9.68 4.63
C LEU A 255 -3.93 -9.78 6.01
N TYR A 256 -3.25 -10.33 7.02
CA TYR A 256 -3.84 -10.51 8.34
C TYR A 256 -3.87 -9.21 9.16
N VAL A 257 -2.89 -8.33 8.94
CA VAL A 257 -2.76 -7.03 9.63
C VAL A 257 -3.83 -6.03 9.17
N ASP A 258 -4.26 -6.12 7.90
CA ASP A 258 -5.26 -5.19 7.36
C ASP A 258 -6.70 -5.59 7.77
N GLN A 259 -6.99 -6.89 7.87
CA GLN A 259 -8.26 -7.37 8.44
C GLN A 259 -8.40 -7.04 9.93
N THR A 260 -7.32 -7.16 10.70
CA THR A 260 -7.34 -6.81 12.15
C THR A 260 -7.48 -5.30 12.38
N ARG A 261 -6.88 -4.45 11.53
CA ARG A 261 -7.11 -3.00 11.57
C ARG A 261 -8.55 -2.60 11.28
N LYS A 262 -9.21 -3.27 10.34
CA LYS A 262 -10.63 -3.02 10.02
C LYS A 262 -11.56 -3.39 11.18
N LEU A 263 -11.28 -4.50 11.88
CA LEU A 263 -12.04 -4.89 13.06
C LEU A 263 -11.82 -3.94 14.25
N LEU A 264 -10.60 -3.43 14.43
CA LEU A 264 -10.30 -2.44 15.49
C LEU A 264 -11.05 -1.12 15.30
N ASN A 265 -11.14 -0.62 14.06
CA ASN A 265 -11.88 0.61 13.76
C ASN A 265 -13.40 0.44 13.95
N ALA A 266 -13.93 -0.77 13.75
CA ALA A 266 -15.33 -1.08 14.00
C ALA A 266 -15.70 -1.19 15.49
N LEU A 267 -14.70 -1.30 16.38
CA LEU A 267 -14.89 -1.35 17.84
C LEU A 267 -14.68 0.01 18.53
N LEU A 268 -14.05 0.96 17.82
CA LEU A 268 -13.77 2.32 18.29
C LEU A 268 -14.85 3.35 17.92
N TRP A 269 -15.87 2.92 17.17
CA TRP A 269 -17.08 3.66 16.79
C TRP A 269 -18.31 2.86 17.20
#